data_AF-A0A536FE40-F1
#
_entry.id   AF-A0A536FE40-F1
#
_cell.length_a   1.000
_cell.length_b   1.000
_cell.length_c   1.000
_cell.angle_alpha   90.00
_cell.angle_beta   90.00
_cell.angle_gamma   90.00
#
_symmetry.space_group_name_H-M   'P 1'
#
loop_
_entity.id
_entity.type
_entity.pdbx_description
1 polymer ?
#
loop_
_entity_poly.entity_id
_entity_poly.type
_entity_poly.pdbx_seq_one_letter_code
_entity_poly.pdbx_strand_id
1 'polypeptide(L)'
;MFTPSARADTAVNTTAAFTFSGTNTCVIPAEDFAGTGGLHVIVSSSLSTDGMVHSHLKANFQGMQATALISGKKYQVPASETDSYEFDTPDFAPFHTTFEFMVQFIRVGEGGTYIFGDDFFEHFLAHATINANGVVTVDDLTDDTRCQ
;
A
#
# COMPACT_ATOMS: atom_id res chain seq x y z
N MET A 1 -18.42 36.82 -19.27
CA MET A 1 -18.59 35.46 -18.72
C MET A 1 -17.26 34.76 -18.85
N PHE A 2 -16.62 34.40 -17.75
CA PHE A 2 -15.40 33.59 -17.77
C PHE A 2 -15.83 32.13 -17.68
N THR A 3 -15.62 31.35 -18.74
CA THR A 3 -15.81 29.90 -18.70
C THR A 3 -14.62 29.31 -17.93
N PRO A 4 -14.83 28.56 -16.84
CA PRO A 4 -13.72 27.85 -16.20
C PRO A 4 -13.14 26.83 -17.19
N SER A 5 -11.81 26.79 -17.31
CA SER A 5 -11.12 25.76 -18.11
C SER A 5 -10.72 24.62 -17.20
N ALA A 6 -10.97 23.38 -17.64
CA ALA A 6 -10.34 22.23 -17.01
C ALA A 6 -8.81 22.35 -17.13
N ARG A 7 -8.09 21.85 -16.13
CA ARG A 7 -6.62 21.86 -16.08
C ARG A 7 -6.12 20.63 -15.33
N ALA A 8 -5.19 19.89 -15.91
CA ALA A 8 -4.43 18.88 -15.17
C ALA A 8 -3.12 19.49 -14.68
N ASP A 9 -2.74 19.18 -13.43
CA ASP A 9 -1.41 19.48 -12.92
C ASP A 9 -0.42 18.41 -13.36
N THR A 10 0.86 18.74 -13.28
CA THR A 10 1.92 17.75 -13.52
C THR A 10 1.93 16.75 -12.37
N ALA A 11 1.77 15.47 -12.70
CA ALA A 11 1.86 14.41 -11.71
C ALA A 11 3.23 14.41 -11.04
N VAL A 12 3.23 14.38 -9.71
CA VAL A 12 4.44 14.18 -8.91
C VAL A 12 4.68 12.69 -8.82
N ASN A 13 5.84 12.25 -9.28
CA ASN A 13 6.28 10.87 -9.17
C ASN A 13 7.51 10.83 -8.25
N THR A 14 7.42 10.06 -7.17
CA THR A 14 8.52 9.88 -6.22
C THR A 14 8.66 8.42 -5.79
N THR A 15 9.89 8.01 -5.54
CA THR A 15 10.19 6.73 -4.87
C THR A 15 10.96 7.02 -3.59
N ALA A 16 10.48 6.50 -2.47
CA ALA A 16 11.16 6.58 -1.19
C ALA A 16 11.48 5.17 -0.68
N ALA A 17 12.65 5.02 -0.05
CA ALA A 17 12.95 3.80 0.70
C ALA A 17 12.10 3.76 1.98
N PHE A 18 11.60 2.58 2.34
CA PHE A 18 10.91 2.34 3.61
C PHE A 18 11.44 1.07 4.29
N THR A 19 11.28 1.02 5.60
CA THR A 19 11.54 -0.16 6.43
C THR A 19 10.21 -0.70 6.94
N PHE A 20 10.11 -2.02 7.08
CA PHE A 20 8.92 -2.67 7.64
C PHE A 20 9.32 -3.84 8.53
N SER A 21 8.39 -4.29 9.35
CA SER A 21 8.53 -5.47 10.20
C SER A 21 7.19 -6.17 10.31
N GLY A 22 7.22 -7.48 10.52
CA GLY A 22 6.03 -8.29 10.75
C GLY A 22 6.38 -9.60 11.45
N THR A 23 5.37 -10.42 11.65
CA THR A 23 5.50 -11.74 12.27
C THR A 23 4.94 -12.79 11.34
N ASN A 24 5.77 -13.75 10.93
CA ASN A 24 5.30 -14.93 10.21
C ASN A 24 4.73 -15.93 11.22
N THR A 25 3.41 -16.01 11.29
CA THR A 25 2.68 -16.96 12.13
C THR A 25 2.48 -18.33 11.48
N CYS A 26 2.91 -18.51 10.23
CA CYS A 26 2.82 -19.78 9.50
C CYS A 26 3.90 -20.78 9.91
N VAL A 27 4.98 -20.30 10.53
CA VAL A 27 6.02 -21.16 11.13
C VAL A 27 5.76 -21.37 12.63
N ILE A 28 6.16 -22.52 13.16
CA ILE A 28 6.06 -22.84 14.60
C ILE A 28 7.46 -23.12 15.17
N PRO A 29 7.95 -22.29 16.12
CA PRO A 29 7.32 -21.09 16.66
C PRO A 29 7.23 -19.96 15.63
N ALA A 30 6.26 -19.05 15.79
CA ALA A 30 6.13 -17.85 14.97
C ALA A 30 7.45 -17.07 14.99
N GLU A 31 7.81 -16.45 13.86
CA GLU A 31 9.07 -15.72 13.74
C GLU A 31 8.86 -14.29 13.28
N ASP A 32 9.55 -13.35 13.94
CA ASP A 32 9.57 -11.96 13.52
C ASP A 32 10.56 -11.76 12.38
N PHE A 33 10.20 -10.89 11.44
CA PHE A 33 11.06 -10.47 10.34
C PHE A 33 11.09 -8.95 10.22
N ALA A 34 12.19 -8.44 9.68
CA ALA A 34 12.31 -7.04 9.29
C ALA A 34 12.87 -6.93 7.88
N GLY A 35 12.47 -5.88 7.18
CA GLY A 35 12.76 -5.72 5.77
C GLY A 35 12.84 -4.28 5.31
N THR A 36 13.21 -4.15 4.04
CA THR A 36 13.32 -2.89 3.33
C THR A 36 12.66 -3.02 1.97
N GLY A 37 12.11 -1.92 1.46
CA GLY A 37 11.61 -1.83 0.10
C GLY A 37 11.62 -0.38 -0.38
N GLY A 38 11.10 -0.16 -1.58
CA GLY A 38 10.76 1.14 -2.12
C GLY A 38 9.24 1.31 -2.18
N LEU A 39 8.75 2.48 -1.79
CA LEU A 39 7.37 2.91 -2.04
C LEU A 39 7.40 3.91 -3.18
N HIS A 40 6.85 3.53 -4.33
CA HIS A 40 6.69 4.37 -5.50
C HIS A 40 5.30 5.01 -5.48
N VAL A 41 5.23 6.33 -5.32
CA VAL A 41 3.99 7.08 -5.25
C VAL A 41 3.89 8.02 -6.44
N ILE A 42 2.75 7.97 -7.13
CA ILE A 42 2.35 8.92 -8.16
C ILE A 42 1.16 9.69 -7.60
N VAL A 43 1.28 11.02 -7.49
CA VAL A 43 0.17 11.90 -7.13
C VAL A 43 -0.14 12.78 -8.33
N SER A 44 -1.36 12.72 -8.84
CA SER A 44 -1.87 13.63 -9.86
C SER A 44 -3.07 14.42 -9.34
N SER A 45 -3.27 15.61 -9.87
CA SER A 45 -4.45 16.42 -9.63
C SER A 45 -4.95 17.03 -10.93
N SER A 46 -6.26 17.21 -11.04
CA SER A 46 -6.88 17.93 -12.13
C SER A 46 -8.08 18.71 -11.63
N LEU A 47 -8.34 19.86 -12.24
CA LEU A 47 -9.50 20.71 -12.04
C LEU A 47 -10.44 20.50 -13.21
N SER A 48 -11.69 20.19 -12.94
CA SER A 48 -12.75 20.07 -13.92
C SER A 48 -13.31 21.45 -14.33
N THR A 49 -14.13 21.48 -15.38
CA THR A 49 -14.78 22.71 -15.88
C THR A 49 -15.84 23.29 -14.94
N ASP A 50 -16.37 22.50 -14.01
CA ASP A 50 -17.29 22.92 -12.94
C ASP A 50 -16.57 23.32 -11.65
N GLY A 51 -15.23 23.28 -11.65
CA GLY A 51 -14.39 23.74 -10.53
C GLY A 51 -14.10 22.66 -9.48
N MET A 52 -14.41 21.40 -9.75
CA MET A 52 -14.09 20.27 -8.89
C MET A 52 -12.62 19.88 -9.06
N VAL A 53 -11.92 19.63 -7.95
CA VAL A 53 -10.56 19.06 -7.98
C VAL A 53 -10.67 17.54 -7.84
N HIS A 54 -10.11 16.84 -8.81
CA HIS A 54 -9.85 15.41 -8.80
C HIS A 54 -8.38 15.18 -8.47
N SER A 55 -8.06 14.51 -7.36
CA SER A 55 -6.71 14.05 -7.06
C SER A 55 -6.65 12.54 -7.12
N HIS A 56 -5.59 11.99 -7.67
CA HIS A 56 -5.37 10.56 -7.77
C HIS A 56 -4.01 10.25 -7.15
N LEU A 57 -3.96 9.32 -6.21
CA LEU A 57 -2.72 8.83 -5.63
C LEU A 57 -2.58 7.37 -6.05
N LYS A 58 -1.40 6.95 -6.52
CA LYS A 58 -1.12 5.55 -6.82
C LYS A 58 0.16 5.17 -6.11
N ALA A 59 0.08 4.19 -5.22
CA ALA A 59 1.23 3.63 -4.52
C ALA A 59 1.59 2.28 -5.13
N ASN A 60 2.88 1.92 -5.16
CA ASN A 60 3.35 0.58 -5.50
C ASN A 60 4.58 0.27 -4.64
N PHE A 61 4.63 -0.91 -4.03
CA PHE A 61 5.85 -1.38 -3.41
C PHE A 61 6.81 -1.99 -4.44
N GLN A 62 8.11 -1.78 -4.24
CA GLN A 62 9.16 -2.19 -5.16
C GLN A 62 10.34 -2.79 -4.40
N GLY A 63 10.89 -3.90 -4.89
CA GLY A 63 12.13 -4.48 -4.37
C GLY A 63 12.06 -4.83 -2.88
N MET A 64 10.88 -5.24 -2.40
CA MET A 64 10.71 -5.65 -1.02
C MET A 64 11.51 -6.92 -0.72
N GLN A 65 12.21 -6.89 0.40
CA GLN A 65 13.00 -8.01 0.92
C GLN A 65 12.95 -7.96 2.45
N ALA A 66 12.90 -9.12 3.10
CA ALA A 66 12.95 -9.21 4.54
C ALA A 66 13.82 -10.37 5.03
N THR A 67 14.20 -10.33 6.30
CA THR A 67 14.98 -11.37 6.97
C THR A 67 14.38 -11.63 8.35
N ALA A 68 14.19 -12.90 8.67
CA ALA A 68 13.79 -13.34 10.00
C ALA A 68 14.87 -12.98 11.02
N LEU A 69 14.47 -12.33 12.11
CA LEU A 69 15.38 -11.73 13.08
C LEU A 69 16.20 -12.77 13.85
N ILE A 70 15.61 -13.95 14.10
CA ILE A 70 16.24 -15.02 14.89
C ILE A 70 16.89 -16.06 13.98
N SER A 71 16.14 -16.58 13.00
CA SER A 71 16.57 -17.70 12.16
C SER A 71 17.48 -17.27 11.00
N GLY A 72 17.53 -15.97 10.67
CA GLY A 72 18.30 -15.43 9.55
C GLY A 72 17.76 -15.85 8.17
N LYS A 73 16.61 -16.54 8.11
CA LYS A 73 15.97 -16.92 6.85
C LYS A 73 15.48 -15.69 6.11
N LYS A 74 15.55 -15.71 4.79
CA LYS A 74 15.18 -14.55 3.96
C LYS A 74 13.79 -14.73 3.41
N TYR A 75 13.13 -13.61 3.16
CA TYR A 75 11.86 -13.54 2.46
C TYR A 75 12.07 -12.78 1.15
N GLN A 76 11.66 -13.41 0.06
CA GLN A 76 11.52 -12.76 -1.24
C GLN A 76 10.07 -12.31 -1.40
N VAL A 77 9.88 -11.11 -1.96
CA VAL A 77 8.57 -10.57 -2.29
C VAL A 77 8.51 -10.39 -3.81
N PRO A 78 8.07 -11.41 -4.56
CA PRO A 78 8.17 -11.43 -6.02
C PRO A 78 7.26 -10.41 -6.70
N ALA A 79 6.11 -10.15 -6.09
CA ALA A 79 5.18 -9.12 -6.49
C ALA A 79 4.40 -8.62 -5.27
N SER A 80 4.23 -7.32 -5.23
CA SER A 80 3.40 -6.61 -4.27
C SER A 80 2.51 -5.70 -5.11
N GLU A 81 1.20 -5.96 -5.09
CA GLU A 81 0.22 -5.14 -5.78
C GLU A 81 -0.36 -4.16 -4.77
N THR A 82 -0.43 -2.90 -5.16
CA THR A 82 -0.99 -1.83 -4.33
C THR A 82 -1.94 -1.04 -5.19
N ASP A 83 -3.15 -0.87 -4.69
CA ASP A 83 -4.22 -0.28 -5.45
C ASP A 83 -4.27 1.25 -5.31
N SER A 84 -4.86 1.88 -6.33
CA SER A 84 -4.88 3.33 -6.51
C SER A 84 -6.03 4.03 -5.75
N TYR A 85 -5.82 5.30 -5.45
CA TYR A 85 -6.67 6.19 -4.69
C TYR A 85 -7.24 7.27 -5.63
N GLU A 86 -8.49 7.65 -5.43
CA GLU A 86 -9.13 8.77 -6.14
C GLU A 86 -9.84 9.66 -5.10
N PHE A 87 -9.60 10.97 -5.18
CA PHE A 87 -10.12 11.99 -4.30
C PHE A 87 -10.86 13.03 -5.15
N ASP A 88 -12.18 13.10 -5.03
CA ASP A 88 -12.97 14.13 -5.69
C ASP A 88 -13.46 15.14 -4.64
N THR A 89 -12.74 16.24 -4.48
CA THR A 89 -13.02 17.20 -3.40
C THR A 89 -12.53 18.61 -3.75
N PRO A 90 -13.36 19.65 -3.60
CA PRO A 90 -12.92 21.03 -3.73
C PRO A 90 -12.10 21.55 -2.53
N ASP A 91 -12.28 20.99 -1.32
CA ASP A 91 -11.84 21.61 -0.05
C ASP A 91 -11.16 20.64 0.95
N PHE A 92 -10.43 19.62 0.47
CA PHE A 92 -9.81 18.53 1.26
C PHE A 92 -10.79 17.68 2.08
N ALA A 93 -12.08 18.00 2.12
CA ALA A 93 -13.18 17.25 2.70
C ALA A 93 -14.52 17.77 2.14
N PRO A 94 -15.57 16.93 2.05
CA PRO A 94 -15.58 15.49 2.30
C PRO A 94 -14.82 14.72 1.22
N PHE A 95 -14.24 13.57 1.59
CA PHE A 95 -13.64 12.63 0.64
C PHE A 95 -13.74 11.20 1.17
N HIS A 96 -13.54 10.24 0.29
CA HIS A 96 -13.33 8.85 0.66
C HIS A 96 -11.96 8.39 0.15
N THR A 97 -11.39 7.42 0.84
CA THR A 97 -10.09 6.84 0.50
C THR A 97 -10.17 5.35 0.74
N THR A 98 -9.66 4.56 -0.21
CA THR A 98 -9.47 3.12 -0.05
C THR A 98 -8.00 2.84 -0.28
N PHE A 99 -7.39 2.14 0.67
CA PHE A 99 -6.02 1.65 0.59
C PHE A 99 -6.07 0.14 0.62
N GLU A 100 -5.59 -0.49 -0.44
CA GLU A 100 -5.51 -1.95 -0.53
C GLU A 100 -4.11 -2.34 -0.96
N PHE A 101 -3.52 -3.31 -0.26
CA PHE A 101 -2.30 -3.95 -0.71
C PHE A 101 -2.33 -5.46 -0.51
N MET A 102 -1.66 -6.12 -1.43
CA MET A 102 -1.52 -7.57 -1.49
C MET A 102 -0.03 -7.88 -1.62
N VAL A 103 0.53 -8.58 -0.62
CA VAL A 103 1.95 -8.91 -0.57
C VAL A 103 2.11 -10.40 -0.30
N GLN A 104 2.89 -11.07 -1.16
CA GLN A 104 3.30 -12.45 -0.94
C GLN A 104 4.74 -12.49 -0.42
N PHE A 105 4.94 -13.14 0.71
CA PHE A 105 6.24 -13.37 1.31
C PHE A 105 6.64 -14.83 1.11
N ILE A 106 7.67 -15.05 0.29
CA ILE A 106 8.21 -16.39 0.01
C ILE A 106 9.46 -16.61 0.85
N ARG A 107 9.43 -17.60 1.74
CA ARG A 107 10.58 -17.92 2.59
C ARG A 107 11.60 -18.73 1.80
N VAL A 108 12.86 -18.30 1.82
CA VAL A 108 13.97 -18.98 1.17
C VAL A 108 15.02 -19.43 2.19
N GLY A 109 15.49 -20.68 2.02
CA GLY A 109 16.59 -21.25 2.78
C GLY A 109 17.94 -20.63 2.43
N GLU A 110 18.99 -21.02 3.16
CA GLU A 110 20.34 -20.46 3.01
C GLU A 110 20.93 -20.63 1.61
N GLY A 111 20.52 -21.68 0.88
CA GLY A 111 20.91 -21.94 -0.51
C GLY A 111 19.98 -21.31 -1.56
N GLY A 112 19.01 -20.49 -1.16
CA GLY A 112 17.94 -20.02 -2.06
C GLY A 112 16.90 -21.10 -2.39
N THR A 113 16.93 -22.24 -1.68
CA THR A 113 15.94 -23.31 -1.83
C THR A 113 14.64 -22.90 -1.16
N TYR A 114 13.54 -23.06 -1.90
CA TYR A 114 12.17 -22.89 -1.42
C TYR A 114 11.90 -23.81 -0.21
N ILE A 115 11.26 -23.27 0.84
CA ILE A 115 10.83 -24.06 2.00
C ILE A 115 9.30 -24.13 1.97
N PHE A 116 8.77 -25.33 1.75
CA PHE A 116 7.34 -25.55 1.61
C PHE A 116 6.59 -25.35 2.93
N GLY A 117 5.49 -24.59 2.92
CA GLY A 117 4.60 -24.38 4.07
C GLY A 117 4.95 -23.20 4.98
N ASP A 118 6.01 -22.46 4.66
CA ASP A 118 6.47 -21.32 5.45
C ASP A 118 6.16 -19.96 4.80
N ASP A 119 5.56 -19.98 3.60
CA ASP A 119 5.15 -18.78 2.88
C ASP A 119 3.88 -18.23 3.48
N PHE A 120 3.72 -16.92 3.38
CA PHE A 120 2.47 -16.29 3.76
C PHE A 120 2.10 -15.16 2.81
N PHE A 121 0.80 -14.91 2.76
CA PHE A 121 0.16 -13.88 1.98
C PHE A 121 -0.52 -12.91 2.94
N GLU A 122 -0.30 -11.62 2.74
CA GLU A 122 -0.93 -10.54 3.49
C GLU A 122 -1.82 -9.75 2.55
N HIS A 123 -3.10 -9.65 2.91
CA HIS A 123 -4.08 -8.78 2.29
C HIS A 123 -4.54 -7.75 3.31
N PHE A 124 -4.24 -6.49 3.02
CA PHE A 124 -4.66 -5.39 3.87
C PHE A 124 -5.56 -4.47 3.07
N LEU A 125 -6.72 -4.15 3.63
CA LEU A 125 -7.69 -3.21 3.09
C LEU A 125 -8.07 -2.23 4.19
N ALA A 126 -7.91 -0.94 3.93
CA ALA A 126 -8.41 0.14 4.77
C ALA A 126 -9.25 1.09 3.92
N HIS A 127 -10.54 1.21 4.24
CA HIS A 127 -11.42 2.20 3.65
C HIS A 127 -11.79 3.23 4.71
N ALA A 128 -11.68 4.52 4.37
CA ALA A 128 -12.13 5.61 5.23
C ALA A 128 -12.96 6.62 4.45
N THR A 129 -14.06 7.09 5.03
CA THR A 129 -14.80 8.27 4.54
C THR A 129 -14.67 9.39 5.55
N ILE A 130 -14.32 10.59 5.08
CA ILE A 130 -14.17 11.80 5.86
C ILE A 130 -15.27 12.78 5.45
N ASN A 131 -16.08 13.25 6.40
CA ASN A 131 -17.16 14.21 6.15
C ASN A 131 -16.63 15.64 5.98
N ALA A 132 -17.52 16.59 5.63
CA ALA A 132 -17.18 17.98 5.39
C ALA A 132 -16.54 18.73 6.59
N ASN A 133 -16.61 18.18 7.81
CA ASN A 133 -15.96 18.73 8.99
C ASN A 133 -14.57 18.11 9.24
N GLY A 134 -14.07 17.27 8.34
CA GLY A 134 -12.81 16.54 8.51
C GLY A 134 -12.91 15.34 9.47
N VAL A 135 -14.13 14.91 9.84
CA VAL A 135 -14.33 13.78 10.76
C VAL A 135 -14.48 12.48 9.96
N VAL A 136 -13.71 11.47 10.32
CA VAL A 136 -13.86 10.10 9.80
C VAL A 136 -15.23 9.56 10.22
N THR A 137 -16.05 9.18 9.24
CA THR A 137 -17.44 8.71 9.45
C THR A 137 -17.64 7.24 9.12
N VAL A 138 -16.78 6.67 8.30
CA VAL A 138 -16.76 5.24 7.98
C VAL A 138 -15.31 4.81 8.02
N ASP A 139 -15.02 3.75 8.75
CA ASP A 139 -13.76 3.03 8.72
C ASP A 139 -14.06 1.53 8.52
N ASP A 140 -13.42 0.93 7.53
CA ASP A 140 -13.36 -0.53 7.39
C ASP A 140 -11.88 -0.90 7.29
N LEU A 141 -11.43 -1.80 8.17
CA LEU A 141 -10.05 -2.28 8.21
C LEU A 141 -10.10 -3.79 8.23
N THR A 142 -9.61 -4.39 7.15
CA THR A 142 -9.43 -5.83 7.01
C THR A 142 -7.95 -6.13 6.85
N ASP A 143 -7.47 -7.06 7.65
CA ASP A 143 -6.14 -7.64 7.55
C ASP A 143 -6.31 -9.17 7.55
N ASP A 144 -5.98 -9.81 6.43
CA ASP A 144 -6.06 -11.24 6.23
C ASP A 144 -4.67 -11.80 5.91
N THR A 145 -4.16 -12.60 6.83
CA THR A 145 -2.90 -13.33 6.66
C THR A 145 -3.18 -14.81 6.44
N ARG A 146 -2.68 -15.36 5.33
CA ARG A 146 -2.86 -16.78 4.98
C ARG A 146 -1.53 -17.48 4.71
N CYS A 147 -1.41 -18.68 5.23
CA CYS A 147 -0.27 -19.56 4.98
C CYS A 147 -0.46 -20.34 3.68
N GLN A 148 0.62 -20.52 2.90
CA GLN A 148 0.64 -21.35 1.69
C GLN A 148 1.69 -22.46 1.74
#